data_AF-A0ABD6I1D5-F1
#
_entry.id   AF-A0ABD6I1D5-F1
#
_cell.length_a   1.000
_cell.length_b   1.000
_cell.length_c   1.000
_cell.angle_alpha   90.00
_cell.angle_beta   90.00
_cell.angle_gamma   90.00
#
_symmetry.space_group_name_H-M   'P 1'
#
loop_
_entity.id
_entity.type
_entity.pdbx_description
1 polymer ?
#
loop_
_entity_poly.entity_id
_entity_poly.type
_entity_poly.pdbx_seq_one_letter_code
_entity_poly.pdbx_strand_id
1 'polypeptide(L)'
;MTHPLDLHQLAQHIKQWGQSLGFQQVGICDTDLSLEEPKLQAWLDKQYHGEMEWMARHGMLRARPHELLPGTLRVISVRMNYLPTKAAFASTLQNPQLGYVSRYALGRDYHKLLRQRLKKLGDQIQEYCGELNFRPFVDSAPVMERALAAKAGIGWVGKHSLILNREAGSWFFLGELLIDLPLPVDRPQEEQCGRCVACITTCPTGAIVAPYTVDARRCISYLTIELEGAIPEEFRPLLGNRIYGCDDCQLICPWNRFSQLTDEDDFSPRAALHAPQLIDLFNWTEEKFLRITEGSAIRRIGHLRWLRNIAVALGNAPYEDGVVLALRTRLGQDSMLDEHIHWALAQQLARREAQGIEVQTAQKKRLIRAVEKGLPRDA
;
A
#
# COMPACT_ATOMS: atom_id res chain seq x y z
N MET A 1 -2.66 -27.42 -44.51
CA MET A 1 -2.81 -25.97 -44.65
C MET A 1 -2.99 -25.40 -43.25
N THR A 2 -1.91 -24.94 -42.63
CA THR A 2 -2.01 -24.21 -41.36
C THR A 2 -2.54 -22.83 -41.70
N HIS A 3 -3.79 -22.56 -41.38
CA HIS A 3 -4.32 -21.20 -41.47
C HIS A 3 -3.42 -20.28 -40.61
N PRO A 4 -3.02 -19.10 -41.11
CA PRO A 4 -2.26 -18.16 -40.30
C PRO A 4 -3.04 -17.85 -39.03
N LEU A 5 -2.36 -17.89 -37.87
CA LEU A 5 -2.94 -17.65 -36.56
C LEU A 5 -3.70 -16.32 -36.56
N ASP A 6 -5.01 -16.36 -36.33
CA ASP A 6 -5.81 -15.14 -36.20
C ASP A 6 -5.54 -14.48 -34.84
N LEU A 7 -4.71 -13.44 -34.87
CA LEU A 7 -4.30 -12.70 -33.68
C LEU A 7 -5.45 -11.91 -33.03
N HIS A 8 -6.48 -11.53 -33.80
CA HIS A 8 -7.66 -10.87 -33.24
C HIS A 8 -8.51 -11.87 -32.47
N GLN A 9 -8.73 -13.06 -33.04
CA GLN A 9 -9.42 -14.14 -32.35
C GLN A 9 -8.67 -14.57 -31.09
N LEU A 10 -7.34 -14.74 -31.18
CA LEU A 10 -6.51 -15.09 -30.03
C LEU A 10 -6.58 -14.02 -28.93
N ALA A 11 -6.55 -12.73 -29.28
CA ALA A 11 -6.71 -11.66 -28.29
C ALA A 11 -8.07 -11.73 -27.55
N GLN A 12 -9.16 -12.13 -28.23
CA GLN A 12 -10.45 -12.35 -27.58
C GLN A 12 -10.43 -13.57 -26.65
N HIS A 13 -9.83 -14.68 -27.10
CA HIS A 13 -9.66 -15.87 -26.25
C HIS A 13 -8.85 -15.57 -25.00
N ILE A 14 -7.75 -14.82 -25.11
CA ILE A 14 -6.91 -14.39 -23.97
C ILE A 14 -7.74 -13.63 -22.92
N LYS A 15 -8.61 -12.72 -23.36
CA LYS A 15 -9.49 -11.98 -22.45
C LYS A 15 -10.48 -12.90 -21.73
N GLN A 16 -11.05 -13.86 -22.46
CA GLN A 16 -11.98 -14.85 -21.89
C GLN A 16 -11.28 -15.80 -20.91
N TRP A 17 -10.08 -16.30 -21.25
CA TRP A 17 -9.27 -17.14 -20.38
C TRP A 17 -8.79 -16.39 -19.13
N GLY A 18 -8.37 -15.14 -19.27
CA GLY A 18 -8.01 -14.34 -18.11
C GLY A 18 -9.20 -14.12 -17.15
N GLN A 19 -10.40 -13.90 -17.69
CA GLN A 19 -11.63 -13.83 -16.89
C GLN A 19 -11.93 -15.16 -16.18
N SER A 20 -11.81 -16.30 -16.86
CA SER A 20 -12.02 -17.62 -16.24
C SER A 20 -10.97 -17.97 -15.18
N LEU A 21 -9.77 -17.39 -15.29
CA LEU A 21 -8.71 -17.45 -14.28
C LEU A 21 -8.93 -16.44 -13.13
N GLY A 22 -10.03 -15.68 -13.13
CA GLY A 22 -10.42 -14.77 -12.06
C GLY A 22 -9.82 -13.37 -12.16
N PHE A 23 -9.26 -12.97 -13.30
CA PHE A 23 -8.90 -11.58 -13.56
C PHE A 23 -10.13 -10.81 -14.04
N GLN A 24 -10.56 -9.77 -13.32
CA GLN A 24 -11.77 -9.02 -13.67
C GLN A 24 -11.59 -8.16 -14.94
N GLN A 25 -10.36 -7.94 -15.38
CA GLN A 25 -10.07 -7.31 -16.67
C GLN A 25 -8.69 -7.71 -17.17
N VAL A 26 -8.57 -7.82 -18.49
CA VAL A 26 -7.36 -8.14 -19.25
C VAL A 26 -7.24 -7.11 -20.37
N GLY A 27 -6.07 -6.51 -20.50
CA GLY A 27 -5.76 -5.55 -21.55
C GLY A 27 -4.42 -5.88 -22.21
N ILE A 28 -4.26 -5.49 -23.48
CA ILE A 28 -3.04 -5.75 -24.25
C ILE A 28 -2.45 -4.43 -24.71
N CYS A 29 -1.14 -4.22 -24.52
CA CYS A 29 -0.44 -3.06 -25.07
C CYS A 29 0.89 -3.45 -25.72
N ASP A 30 1.46 -2.49 -26.45
CA ASP A 30 2.86 -2.58 -26.87
C ASP A 30 3.82 -2.30 -25.70
N THR A 31 5.13 -2.40 -25.96
CA THR A 31 6.19 -2.30 -24.95
C THR A 31 6.82 -0.91 -24.82
N ASP A 32 6.40 0.08 -25.62
CA ASP A 32 7.02 1.40 -25.64
C ASP A 32 6.62 2.21 -24.40
N LEU A 33 7.62 2.47 -23.55
CA LEU A 33 7.53 3.32 -22.36
C LEU A 33 8.53 4.47 -22.42
N SER A 34 8.96 4.89 -23.62
CA SER A 34 9.93 5.97 -23.82
C SER A 34 9.53 7.28 -23.13
N LEU A 35 8.24 7.57 -23.02
CA LEU A 35 7.71 8.74 -22.30
C LEU A 35 7.82 8.64 -20.77
N GLU A 36 8.02 7.44 -20.22
CA GLU A 36 8.18 7.20 -18.79
C GLU A 36 9.64 7.26 -18.33
N GLU A 37 10.61 6.96 -19.22
CA GLU A 37 12.04 7.05 -18.92
C GLU A 37 12.45 8.40 -18.30
N PRO A 38 12.13 9.58 -18.89
CA PRO A 38 12.51 10.86 -18.29
C PRO A 38 11.81 11.14 -16.96
N LYS A 39 10.58 10.64 -16.76
CA LYS A 39 9.85 10.80 -15.48
C LYS A 39 10.51 9.96 -14.38
N LEU A 40 10.88 8.72 -14.72
CA LEU A 40 11.62 7.85 -13.82
C LEU A 40 12.99 8.45 -13.48
N GLN A 41 13.73 8.94 -14.47
CA GLN A 41 15.03 9.59 -14.24
C GLN A 41 14.88 10.78 -13.30
N ALA A 42 13.93 11.69 -13.56
CA ALA A 42 13.69 12.85 -12.71
C ALA A 42 13.29 12.47 -11.27
N TRP A 43 12.58 11.35 -11.09
CA TRP A 43 12.23 10.83 -9.77
C TRP A 43 13.43 10.21 -9.04
N LEU A 44 14.31 9.50 -9.77
CA LEU A 44 15.57 8.96 -9.26
C LEU A 44 16.54 10.08 -8.90
N ASP A 45 16.70 11.10 -9.73
CA ASP A 45 17.60 12.24 -9.50
C ASP A 45 17.24 13.00 -8.21
N LYS A 46 15.93 13.08 -7.90
CA LYS A 46 15.42 13.66 -6.65
C LYS A 46 15.56 12.74 -5.44
N GLN A 47 16.09 11.53 -5.62
CA GLN A 47 16.25 10.51 -4.59
C GLN A 47 14.93 10.14 -3.92
N TYR A 48 13.81 10.27 -4.64
CA TYR A 48 12.48 9.98 -4.10
C TYR A 48 12.25 8.49 -3.85
N HIS A 49 13.18 7.60 -4.20
CA HIS A 49 13.15 6.17 -3.88
C HIS A 49 13.59 5.84 -2.45
N GLY A 50 14.24 6.77 -1.74
CA GLY A 50 14.81 6.46 -0.43
C GLY A 50 15.78 5.27 -0.50
N GLU A 51 15.66 4.35 0.46
CA GLU A 51 16.50 3.14 0.57
C GLU A 51 16.15 2.03 -0.43
N MET A 52 15.17 2.21 -1.32
CA MET A 52 14.81 1.21 -2.33
C MET A 52 15.86 1.14 -3.46
N GLU A 53 17.09 0.72 -3.16
CA GLU A 53 18.22 0.72 -4.09
C GLU A 53 17.92 -0.01 -5.41
N TRP A 54 17.07 -1.05 -5.36
CA TRP A 54 16.64 -1.79 -6.55
C TRP A 54 15.92 -0.92 -7.58
N MET A 55 15.38 0.24 -7.18
CA MET A 55 14.80 1.23 -8.08
C MET A 55 15.85 1.89 -8.98
N ALA A 56 17.07 2.13 -8.45
CA ALA A 56 18.16 2.78 -9.17
C ALA A 56 19.12 1.78 -9.83
N ARG A 57 19.39 0.64 -9.18
CA ARG A 57 20.43 -0.34 -9.56
C ARG A 57 20.31 -0.86 -11.00
N HIS A 58 19.09 -1.00 -11.51
CA HIS A 58 18.83 -1.58 -12.83
C HIS A 58 18.62 -0.52 -13.94
N GLY A 59 18.94 0.75 -13.67
CA GLY A 59 18.77 1.84 -14.63
C GLY A 59 17.34 1.90 -15.19
N MET A 60 17.22 1.84 -16.52
CA MET A 60 15.94 1.90 -17.24
C MET A 60 15.32 0.54 -17.56
N LEU A 61 15.86 -0.57 -17.04
CA LEU A 61 15.32 -1.92 -17.27
C LEU A 61 13.79 -2.00 -17.01
N ARG A 62 13.32 -1.26 -16.00
CA ARG A 62 11.89 -1.15 -15.63
C ARG A 62 11.01 -0.56 -16.73
N ALA A 63 11.55 0.35 -17.52
CA ALA A 63 10.89 0.99 -18.65
C ALA A 63 11.14 0.25 -19.98
N ARG A 64 11.88 -0.86 -19.97
CA ARG A 64 12.30 -1.58 -21.18
C ARG A 64 11.94 -3.06 -21.12
N PRO A 65 10.66 -3.43 -21.37
CA PRO A 65 10.23 -4.82 -21.32
C PRO A 65 11.04 -5.79 -22.18
N HIS A 66 11.55 -5.32 -23.33
CA HIS A 66 12.38 -6.12 -24.23
C HIS A 66 13.74 -6.51 -23.65
N GLU A 67 14.27 -5.78 -22.66
CA GLU A 67 15.51 -6.13 -21.96
C GLU A 67 15.25 -7.20 -20.86
N LEU A 68 14.02 -7.31 -20.35
CA LEU A 68 13.62 -8.31 -19.33
C LEU A 68 13.34 -9.69 -19.92
N LEU A 69 12.74 -9.70 -21.11
CA LEU A 69 12.48 -10.88 -21.91
C LEU A 69 12.75 -10.52 -23.38
N PRO A 70 13.93 -10.87 -23.91
CA PRO A 70 14.26 -10.65 -25.32
C PRO A 70 13.20 -11.24 -26.24
N GLY A 71 12.82 -10.48 -27.27
CA GLY A 71 11.76 -10.85 -28.21
C GLY A 71 10.34 -10.43 -27.79
N THR A 72 10.15 -9.80 -26.64
CA THR A 72 8.84 -9.28 -26.23
C THR A 72 8.29 -8.29 -27.26
N LEU A 73 7.09 -8.57 -27.78
CA LEU A 73 6.35 -7.70 -28.69
C LEU A 73 5.15 -7.04 -28.00
N ARG A 74 4.53 -7.72 -27.03
CA ARG A 74 3.32 -7.25 -26.34
C ARG A 74 3.38 -7.54 -24.85
N VAL A 75 2.59 -6.78 -24.11
CA VAL A 75 2.32 -6.98 -22.69
C VAL A 75 0.82 -7.21 -22.52
N ILE A 76 0.45 -8.30 -21.86
CA ILE A 76 -0.90 -8.51 -21.36
C ILE A 76 -0.91 -8.05 -19.90
N SER A 77 -1.58 -6.94 -19.59
CA SER A 77 -1.84 -6.51 -18.21
C SER A 77 -3.17 -7.07 -17.73
N VAL A 78 -3.23 -7.46 -16.46
CA VAL A 78 -4.45 -7.93 -15.81
C VAL A 78 -4.68 -7.17 -14.51
N ARG A 79 -5.94 -7.14 -14.05
CA ARG A 79 -6.26 -6.74 -12.67
C ARG A 79 -7.00 -7.82 -11.90
N MET A 80 -6.78 -7.85 -10.60
CA MET A 80 -7.53 -8.69 -9.67
C MET A 80 -7.96 -7.91 -8.44
N ASN A 81 -9.27 -7.80 -8.21
CA ASN A 81 -9.83 -7.09 -7.05
C ASN A 81 -9.34 -7.73 -5.75
N TYR A 82 -9.11 -6.92 -4.71
CA TYR A 82 -8.74 -7.42 -3.38
C TYR A 82 -9.55 -6.82 -2.23
N LEU A 83 -10.49 -5.91 -2.51
CA LEU A 83 -11.30 -5.28 -1.47
C LEU A 83 -12.16 -6.33 -0.74
N PRO A 84 -11.92 -6.62 0.55
CA PRO A 84 -12.71 -7.64 1.25
C PRO A 84 -14.07 -7.10 1.68
N THR A 85 -15.06 -8.00 1.83
CA THR A 85 -16.42 -7.68 2.31
C THR A 85 -16.43 -6.96 3.67
N LYS A 86 -15.50 -7.30 4.57
CA LYS A 86 -15.36 -6.73 5.92
C LYS A 86 -14.08 -5.92 6.08
N ALA A 87 -13.88 -4.90 5.25
CA ALA A 87 -12.64 -4.11 5.23
C ALA A 87 -12.35 -3.27 6.49
N ALA A 88 -13.35 -2.99 7.34
CA ALA A 88 -13.18 -2.35 8.66
C ALA A 88 -12.35 -1.04 8.66
N PHE A 89 -12.35 -0.27 7.57
CA PHE A 89 -11.53 0.94 7.40
C PHE A 89 -11.73 1.96 8.53
N ALA A 90 -12.94 2.50 8.64
CA ALA A 90 -13.26 3.57 9.57
C ALA A 90 -13.16 3.12 11.02
N SER A 91 -13.68 1.93 11.35
CA SER A 91 -13.65 1.39 12.72
C SER A 91 -12.22 1.21 13.24
N THR A 92 -11.29 0.74 12.38
CA THR A 92 -9.89 0.59 12.77
C THR A 92 -9.18 1.94 12.83
N LEU A 93 -9.36 2.84 11.85
CA LEU A 93 -8.71 4.16 11.86
C LEU A 93 -9.18 5.06 13.01
N GLN A 94 -10.45 4.95 13.40
CA GLN A 94 -11.03 5.75 14.48
C GLN A 94 -10.53 5.33 15.87
N ASN A 95 -10.16 4.06 16.04
CA ASN A 95 -9.70 3.55 17.33
C ASN A 95 -8.16 3.50 17.37
N PRO A 96 -7.50 4.44 18.06
CA PRO A 96 -6.04 4.49 18.11
C PRO A 96 -5.39 3.35 18.91
N GLN A 97 -6.17 2.51 19.60
CA GLN A 97 -5.68 1.30 20.26
C GLN A 97 -5.56 0.09 19.31
N LEU A 98 -6.13 0.18 18.10
CA LEU A 98 -6.09 -0.88 17.10
C LEU A 98 -4.98 -0.68 16.09
N GLY A 99 -4.35 -1.76 15.63
CA GLY A 99 -3.39 -1.72 14.54
C GLY A 99 -4.07 -1.67 13.17
N TYR A 100 -3.76 -0.65 12.37
CA TYR A 100 -4.20 -0.57 10.97
C TYR A 100 -3.15 -1.19 10.04
N VAL A 101 -3.57 -2.25 9.33
CA VAL A 101 -2.81 -2.90 8.26
C VAL A 101 -3.51 -2.61 6.93
N SER A 102 -2.77 -2.13 5.94
CA SER A 102 -3.32 -1.85 4.60
C SER A 102 -3.99 -3.09 3.99
N ARG A 103 -5.10 -2.87 3.27
CA ARG A 103 -6.01 -3.97 2.90
C ARG A 103 -5.43 -4.96 1.93
N TYR A 104 -4.40 -4.57 1.17
CA TYR A 104 -3.71 -5.48 0.27
C TYR A 104 -2.92 -6.58 1.01
N ALA A 105 -2.60 -6.40 2.30
CA ALA A 105 -1.71 -7.27 3.05
C ALA A 105 -2.42 -8.16 4.09
N LEU A 106 -3.75 -8.06 4.21
CA LEU A 106 -4.52 -8.75 5.24
C LEU A 106 -4.63 -10.27 5.02
N GLY A 107 -4.53 -10.72 3.78
CA GLY A 107 -4.69 -12.13 3.39
C GLY A 107 -3.38 -12.86 3.11
N ARG A 108 -3.42 -13.75 2.12
CA ARG A 108 -2.24 -14.36 1.51
C ARG A 108 -1.56 -13.41 0.55
N ASP A 109 -0.29 -13.69 0.33
CA ASP A 109 0.57 -12.93 -0.54
C ASP A 109 0.12 -13.02 -2.02
N TYR A 110 -0.37 -11.89 -2.54
CA TYR A 110 -0.92 -11.78 -3.89
C TYR A 110 0.09 -12.15 -4.97
N HIS A 111 1.39 -11.96 -4.73
CA HIS A 111 2.46 -12.27 -5.68
C HIS A 111 2.38 -13.71 -6.17
N LYS A 112 2.11 -14.66 -5.26
CA LYS A 112 2.05 -16.09 -5.60
C LYS A 112 0.82 -16.42 -6.44
N LEU A 113 -0.34 -15.93 -6.01
CA LEU A 113 -1.62 -16.22 -6.68
C LEU A 113 -1.65 -15.63 -8.10
N LEU A 114 -1.33 -14.33 -8.24
CA LEU A 114 -1.36 -13.67 -9.54
C LEU A 114 -0.34 -14.29 -10.50
N ARG A 115 0.89 -14.56 -10.04
CA ARG A 115 1.94 -15.17 -10.88
C ARG A 115 1.54 -16.57 -11.34
N GLN A 116 0.92 -17.37 -10.47
CA GLN A 116 0.42 -18.69 -10.84
C GLN A 116 -0.67 -18.59 -11.92
N ARG A 117 -1.62 -17.67 -11.78
CA ARG A 117 -2.71 -17.47 -12.76
C ARG A 117 -2.20 -16.88 -14.08
N LEU A 118 -1.25 -15.94 -14.04
CA LEU A 118 -0.59 -15.44 -15.25
C LEU A 118 0.20 -16.53 -15.97
N LYS A 119 0.90 -17.40 -15.23
CA LYS A 119 1.57 -18.56 -15.84
C LYS A 119 0.55 -19.46 -16.54
N LYS A 120 -0.57 -19.79 -15.88
CA LYS A 120 -1.65 -20.58 -16.50
C LYS A 120 -2.21 -19.92 -17.76
N LEU A 121 -2.37 -18.60 -17.76
CA LEU A 121 -2.80 -17.85 -18.94
C LEU A 121 -1.77 -18.00 -20.08
N GLY A 122 -0.48 -17.83 -19.79
CA GLY A 122 0.60 -18.06 -20.75
C GLY A 122 0.63 -19.50 -21.30
N ASP A 123 0.45 -20.50 -20.42
CA ASP A 123 0.38 -21.91 -20.80
C ASP A 123 -0.81 -22.16 -21.76
N GLN A 124 -1.98 -21.56 -21.52
CA GLN A 124 -3.16 -21.66 -22.41
C GLN A 124 -2.95 -20.99 -23.77
N ILE A 125 -2.26 -19.85 -23.80
CA ILE A 125 -1.90 -19.19 -25.06
C ILE A 125 -0.95 -20.09 -25.86
N GLN A 126 0.08 -20.63 -25.22
CA GLN A 126 1.05 -21.54 -25.83
C GLN A 126 0.35 -22.79 -26.39
N GLU A 127 -0.56 -23.40 -25.64
CA GLU A 127 -1.34 -24.55 -26.10
C GLU A 127 -2.16 -24.23 -27.37
N TYR A 128 -2.69 -23.02 -27.48
CA TYR A 128 -3.48 -22.60 -28.64
C TYR A 128 -2.64 -22.25 -29.87
N CYS A 129 -1.52 -21.54 -29.71
CA CYS A 129 -0.72 -21.03 -30.83
C CYS A 129 0.52 -21.86 -31.17
N GLY A 130 0.87 -22.86 -30.35
CA GLY A 130 2.07 -23.68 -30.48
C GLY A 130 3.27 -23.06 -29.76
N GLU A 131 4.09 -22.32 -30.48
CA GLU A 131 5.28 -21.66 -29.88
C GLU A 131 4.90 -20.31 -29.28
N LEU A 132 5.39 -20.05 -28.07
CA LEU A 132 5.22 -18.81 -27.33
C LEU A 132 6.38 -18.65 -26.36
N ASN A 133 7.10 -17.54 -26.43
CA ASN A 133 7.99 -17.10 -25.36
C ASN A 133 7.24 -16.13 -24.46
N PHE A 134 7.05 -16.49 -23.20
CA PHE A 134 6.36 -15.63 -22.25
C PHE A 134 6.98 -15.64 -20.86
N ARG A 135 6.74 -14.56 -20.11
CA ARG A 135 7.16 -14.46 -18.71
C ARG A 135 6.18 -13.63 -17.87
N PRO A 136 5.65 -14.19 -16.76
CA PRO A 136 4.77 -13.47 -15.84
C PRO A 136 5.56 -12.60 -14.85
N PHE A 137 5.01 -11.43 -14.53
CA PHE A 137 5.54 -10.44 -13.60
C PHE A 137 4.43 -9.93 -12.68
N VAL A 138 4.78 -9.77 -11.39
CA VAL A 138 3.90 -9.26 -10.33
C VAL A 138 4.79 -8.65 -9.25
N ASP A 139 4.85 -7.31 -9.17
CA ASP A 139 5.53 -6.38 -8.24
C ASP A 139 7.04 -6.60 -8.00
N SER A 140 7.49 -7.84 -7.85
CA SER A 140 8.83 -8.22 -7.42
C SER A 140 9.91 -8.13 -8.50
N ALA A 141 9.59 -7.63 -9.68
CA ALA A 141 10.52 -7.49 -10.80
C ALA A 141 10.52 -6.03 -11.27
N PRO A 142 11.62 -5.54 -11.87
CA PRO A 142 11.65 -4.18 -12.38
C PRO A 142 10.81 -4.13 -13.65
N VAL A 143 9.48 -3.97 -13.52
CA VAL A 143 8.51 -3.65 -14.58
C VAL A 143 7.71 -2.40 -14.18
N MET A 144 7.44 -1.47 -15.10
CA MET A 144 6.56 -0.32 -14.84
C MET A 144 5.09 -0.73 -15.00
N GLU A 145 4.61 -1.60 -14.12
CA GLU A 145 3.27 -2.23 -14.18
C GLU A 145 2.16 -1.19 -14.35
N ARG A 146 2.23 -0.07 -13.61
CA ARG A 146 1.22 1.00 -13.70
C ARG A 146 1.19 1.66 -15.07
N ALA A 147 2.34 1.91 -15.69
CA ALA A 147 2.39 2.52 -17.01
C ALA A 147 1.86 1.55 -18.09
N LEU A 148 2.22 0.27 -17.98
CA LEU A 148 1.73 -0.79 -18.88
C LEU A 148 0.21 -1.00 -18.72
N ALA A 149 -0.28 -1.07 -17.49
CA ALA A 149 -1.72 -1.21 -17.20
C ALA A 149 -2.52 -0.02 -17.73
N ALA A 150 -2.01 1.22 -17.61
CA ALA A 150 -2.66 2.39 -18.20
C ALA A 150 -2.71 2.29 -19.73
N LYS A 151 -1.60 1.89 -20.35
CA LYS A 151 -1.48 1.73 -21.80
C LYS A 151 -2.36 0.60 -22.34
N ALA A 152 -2.51 -0.48 -21.59
CA ALA A 152 -3.38 -1.63 -21.86
C ALA A 152 -4.88 -1.33 -21.62
N GLY A 153 -5.24 -0.12 -21.19
CA GLY A 153 -6.63 0.25 -20.95
C GLY A 153 -7.24 -0.34 -19.68
N ILE A 154 -6.42 -0.84 -18.73
CA ILE A 154 -6.91 -1.25 -17.40
C ILE A 154 -7.47 -0.05 -16.64
N GLY A 155 -6.92 1.14 -16.86
CA GLY A 155 -7.34 2.37 -16.22
C GLY A 155 -6.47 3.55 -16.62
N TRP A 156 -6.43 4.59 -15.80
CA TRP A 156 -5.49 5.71 -15.92
C TRP A 156 -4.71 5.89 -14.62
N VAL A 157 -3.53 6.54 -14.69
CA VAL A 157 -2.75 6.84 -13.50
C VAL A 157 -3.40 8.01 -12.76
N GLY A 158 -3.83 7.78 -11.51
CA GLY A 158 -4.37 8.82 -10.65
C GLY A 158 -3.29 9.74 -10.08
N LYS A 159 -3.66 10.92 -9.56
CA LYS A 159 -2.70 11.87 -8.98
C LYS A 159 -1.89 11.33 -7.81
N HIS A 160 -2.38 10.28 -7.13
CA HIS A 160 -1.67 9.52 -6.10
C HIS A 160 -0.79 8.39 -6.66
N SER A 161 -0.56 8.35 -7.98
CA SER A 161 0.27 7.41 -8.74
C SER A 161 -0.23 5.97 -8.89
N LEU A 162 -1.39 5.59 -8.32
CA LEU A 162 -1.97 4.25 -8.56
C LEU A 162 -2.87 4.26 -9.80
N ILE A 163 -3.19 3.08 -10.32
CA ILE A 163 -4.18 2.95 -11.40
C ILE A 163 -5.59 3.12 -10.85
N LEU A 164 -6.36 3.96 -11.53
CA LEU A 164 -7.77 4.17 -11.32
C LEU A 164 -8.55 3.59 -12.50
N ASN A 165 -9.61 2.87 -12.19
CA ASN A 165 -10.55 2.31 -13.12
C ASN A 165 -11.94 2.87 -12.81
N ARG A 166 -12.68 3.23 -13.86
CA ARG A 166 -14.01 3.85 -13.76
C ARG A 166 -15.02 2.99 -12.99
N GLU A 167 -14.92 1.67 -13.14
CA GLU A 167 -15.87 0.68 -12.62
C GLU A 167 -15.34 -0.10 -11.40
N ALA A 168 -14.06 0.08 -11.05
CA ALA A 168 -13.42 -0.69 -9.97
C ALA A 168 -12.60 0.17 -8.98
N GLY A 169 -12.46 1.47 -9.21
CA GLY A 169 -11.61 2.34 -8.38
C GLY A 169 -10.13 1.94 -8.49
N SER A 170 -9.45 1.71 -7.36
CA SER A 170 -8.03 1.31 -7.29
C SER A 170 -7.78 0.09 -6.39
N TRP A 171 -8.84 -0.58 -5.91
CA TRP A 171 -8.73 -1.73 -5.00
C TRP A 171 -8.50 -3.06 -5.74
N PHE A 172 -7.47 -3.09 -6.58
CA PHE A 172 -7.03 -4.28 -7.31
C PHE A 172 -5.50 -4.35 -7.41
N PHE A 173 -5.00 -5.57 -7.52
CA PHE A 173 -3.63 -5.87 -7.89
C PHE A 173 -3.44 -5.81 -9.40
N LEU A 174 -2.21 -5.57 -9.83
CA LEU A 174 -1.78 -5.64 -11.23
C LEU A 174 -0.89 -6.88 -11.44
N GLY A 175 -0.80 -7.30 -12.69
CA GLY A 175 0.20 -8.24 -13.13
C GLY A 175 0.35 -8.22 -14.64
N GLU A 176 1.53 -8.58 -15.11
CA GLU A 176 1.96 -8.41 -16.50
C GLU A 176 2.49 -9.72 -17.05
N LEU A 177 2.08 -10.07 -18.26
CA LEU A 177 2.62 -11.19 -19.03
C LEU A 177 3.28 -10.63 -20.28
N LEU A 178 4.61 -10.66 -20.31
CA LEU A 178 5.37 -10.33 -21.53
C LEU A 178 5.28 -11.51 -22.49
N ILE A 179 5.01 -11.24 -23.77
CA ILE A 179 4.90 -12.24 -24.82
C ILE A 179 5.56 -11.78 -26.13
N ASP A 180 5.93 -12.72 -26.98
CA ASP A 180 6.54 -12.51 -28.31
C ASP A 180 5.56 -12.59 -29.48
N LEU A 181 4.24 -12.56 -29.22
CA LEU A 181 3.21 -12.48 -30.27
C LEU A 181 2.77 -11.03 -30.55
N PRO A 182 2.62 -10.62 -31.82
CA PRO A 182 2.23 -9.27 -32.20
C PRO A 182 0.71 -9.03 -32.12
N LEU A 183 0.09 -9.39 -30.98
CA LEU A 183 -1.35 -9.23 -30.75
C LEU A 183 -1.85 -7.79 -31.00
N PRO A 184 -3.11 -7.59 -31.41
CA PRO A 184 -3.70 -6.24 -31.44
C PRO A 184 -3.70 -5.62 -30.03
N VAL A 185 -3.53 -4.30 -29.97
CA VAL A 185 -3.48 -3.53 -28.71
C VAL A 185 -4.83 -2.93 -28.37
N ASP A 186 -5.10 -2.82 -27.08
CA ASP A 186 -6.23 -2.10 -26.52
C ASP A 186 -5.95 -0.60 -26.43
N ARG A 187 -7.01 0.18 -26.21
CA ARG A 187 -6.92 1.64 -26.13
C ARG A 187 -6.77 2.09 -24.67
N PRO A 188 -5.80 2.98 -24.37
CA PRO A 188 -5.73 3.63 -23.07
C PRO A 188 -7.02 4.37 -22.73
N GLN A 189 -7.35 4.44 -21.44
CA GLN A 189 -8.46 5.26 -20.97
C GLN A 189 -7.98 6.70 -20.75
N GLU A 190 -8.89 7.66 -20.95
CA GLU A 190 -8.61 9.06 -20.61
C GLU A 190 -8.47 9.25 -19.10
N GLU A 191 -7.63 10.21 -18.70
CA GLU A 191 -7.46 10.63 -17.31
C GLU A 191 -8.73 11.34 -16.80
N GLN A 192 -9.24 10.95 -15.63
CA GLN A 192 -10.53 11.45 -15.11
C GLN A 192 -10.45 12.04 -13.67
N CYS A 193 -9.27 12.38 -13.15
CA CYS A 193 -9.14 13.09 -11.87
C CYS A 193 -9.62 14.54 -11.98
N GLY A 194 -9.47 15.16 -13.15
CA GLY A 194 -9.85 16.56 -13.37
C GLY A 194 -9.19 17.50 -12.36
N ARG A 195 -9.99 18.37 -11.72
CA ARG A 195 -9.50 19.33 -10.70
C ARG A 195 -9.36 18.76 -9.28
N CYS A 196 -9.72 17.48 -9.06
CA CYS A 196 -9.64 16.88 -7.73
C CYS A 196 -8.20 16.87 -7.19
N VAL A 197 -8.03 17.22 -5.91
CA VAL A 197 -6.74 17.19 -5.20
C VAL A 197 -6.83 16.43 -3.87
N ALA A 198 -7.92 15.70 -3.64
CA ALA A 198 -8.25 15.11 -2.34
C ALA A 198 -7.14 14.20 -1.78
N CYS A 199 -6.53 13.36 -2.63
CA CYS A 199 -5.43 12.49 -2.21
C CYS A 199 -4.18 13.28 -1.80
N ILE A 200 -3.90 14.40 -2.49
CA ILE A 200 -2.73 15.26 -2.22
C ILE A 200 -2.93 15.97 -0.87
N THR A 201 -4.10 16.58 -0.66
CA THR A 201 -4.39 17.36 0.55
C THR A 201 -4.62 16.50 1.79
N THR A 202 -5.00 15.24 1.62
CA THR A 202 -5.28 14.31 2.74
C THR A 202 -4.07 13.49 3.15
N CYS A 203 -3.04 13.37 2.29
CA CYS A 203 -1.84 12.59 2.59
C CYS A 203 -1.18 13.13 3.89
N PRO A 204 -1.12 12.34 4.99
CA PRO A 204 -0.76 12.87 6.30
C PRO A 204 0.63 13.51 6.35
N THR A 205 1.55 12.98 5.54
CA THR A 205 2.95 13.39 5.48
C THR A 205 3.27 14.28 4.28
N GLY A 206 2.28 14.58 3.43
CA GLY A 206 2.50 15.30 2.17
C GLY A 206 3.43 14.56 1.21
N ALA A 207 3.37 13.22 1.16
CA ALA A 207 4.21 12.42 0.29
C ALA A 207 3.89 12.58 -1.20
N ILE A 208 2.68 12.99 -1.55
CA ILE A 208 2.31 13.31 -2.94
C ILE A 208 2.68 14.78 -3.20
N VAL A 209 3.93 15.01 -3.59
CA VAL A 209 4.53 16.35 -3.71
C VAL A 209 4.04 17.14 -4.94
N ALA A 210 3.53 16.43 -5.94
CA ALA A 210 2.87 16.98 -7.13
C ALA A 210 1.94 15.91 -7.72
N PRO A 211 0.97 16.28 -8.60
CA PRO A 211 0.20 15.28 -9.34
C PRO A 211 1.11 14.22 -9.96
N TYR A 212 0.78 12.95 -9.72
CA TYR A 212 1.49 11.78 -10.26
C TYR A 212 2.91 11.56 -9.70
N THR A 213 3.35 12.38 -8.73
CA THR A 213 4.70 12.34 -8.16
C THR A 213 4.64 12.11 -6.66
N VAL A 214 5.19 10.98 -6.22
CA VAL A 214 5.28 10.61 -4.80
C VAL A 214 6.74 10.64 -4.36
N ASP A 215 7.06 11.37 -3.30
CA ASP A 215 8.31 11.20 -2.57
C ASP A 215 8.13 10.02 -1.60
N ALA A 216 8.70 8.85 -1.95
CA ALA A 216 8.50 7.64 -1.16
C ALA A 216 9.04 7.80 0.26
N ARG A 217 10.11 8.58 0.46
CA ARG A 217 10.73 8.81 1.78
C ARG A 217 9.77 9.36 2.82
N ARG A 218 8.70 10.04 2.37
CA ARG A 218 7.65 10.61 3.21
C ARG A 218 6.42 9.70 3.31
N CYS A 219 6.26 8.75 2.38
CA CYS A 219 5.06 7.91 2.28
C CYS A 219 4.99 6.94 3.46
N ILE A 220 3.88 6.93 4.21
CA ILE A 220 3.68 5.99 5.33
C ILE A 220 3.85 4.53 4.88
N SER A 221 3.44 4.20 3.65
CA SER A 221 3.66 2.86 3.09
C SER A 221 5.14 2.50 3.00
N TYR A 222 5.99 3.42 2.51
CA TYR A 222 7.44 3.22 2.48
C TYR A 222 8.03 3.17 3.90
N LEU A 223 7.64 4.11 4.77
CA LEU A 223 8.15 4.20 6.15
C LEU A 223 7.87 2.93 6.96
N THR A 224 6.74 2.27 6.73
CA THR A 224 6.34 1.07 7.46
C THR A 224 6.81 -0.23 6.81
N ILE A 225 7.19 -0.23 5.54
CA ILE A 225 7.48 -1.46 4.79
C ILE A 225 8.92 -1.51 4.25
N GLU A 226 9.37 -0.45 3.60
CA GLU A 226 10.63 -0.45 2.84
C GLU A 226 11.78 0.15 3.63
N LEU A 227 11.51 1.16 4.47
CA LEU A 227 12.52 1.74 5.35
C LEU A 227 13.06 0.69 6.31
N GLU A 228 14.37 0.43 6.27
CA GLU A 228 15.02 -0.55 7.14
C GLU A 228 15.30 0.04 8.53
N GLY A 229 15.80 1.28 8.55
CA GLY A 229 16.23 1.99 9.75
C GLY A 229 15.13 2.65 10.58
N ALA A 230 15.47 3.72 11.29
CA ALA A 230 14.55 4.43 12.16
C ALA A 230 13.57 5.32 11.39
N ILE A 231 12.29 5.30 11.79
CA ILE A 231 11.29 6.23 11.24
C ILE A 231 11.62 7.63 11.75
N PRO A 232 11.83 8.64 10.86
CA PRO A 232 12.14 10.00 11.28
C PRO A 232 11.09 10.55 12.25
N GLU A 233 11.54 11.21 13.33
CA GLU A 233 10.65 11.63 14.43
C GLU A 233 9.50 12.51 13.97
N GLU A 234 9.72 13.37 12.98
CA GLU A 234 8.72 14.27 12.40
C GLU A 234 7.53 13.53 11.76
N PHE A 235 7.72 12.29 11.31
CA PHE A 235 6.65 11.48 10.74
C PHE A 235 5.94 10.61 11.77
N ARG A 236 6.58 10.29 12.91
CA ARG A 236 6.02 9.35 13.91
C ARG A 236 4.60 9.74 14.38
N PRO A 237 4.29 11.02 14.71
CA PRO A 237 2.92 11.43 15.04
C PRO A 237 1.92 11.23 13.89
N LEU A 238 2.38 11.40 12.65
CA LEU A 238 1.54 11.40 11.45
C LEU A 238 1.15 9.99 10.99
N LEU A 239 1.85 8.95 11.43
CA LEU A 239 1.49 7.55 11.15
C LEU A 239 0.14 7.18 11.78
N GLY A 240 -0.23 7.80 12.92
CA GLY A 240 -1.36 7.39 13.71
C GLY A 240 -1.21 5.93 14.15
N ASN A 241 -2.19 5.09 13.81
CA ASN A 241 -2.18 3.67 14.12
C ASN A 241 -1.83 2.75 12.93
N ARG A 242 -1.27 3.30 11.85
CA ARG A 242 -0.83 2.53 10.66
C ARG A 242 0.48 1.81 10.93
N ILE A 243 0.40 0.48 11.04
CA ILE A 243 1.55 -0.37 11.39
C ILE A 243 2.13 -1.13 10.19
N TYR A 244 1.42 -1.19 9.07
CA TYR A 244 1.90 -1.79 7.82
C TYR A 244 1.11 -1.23 6.62
N GLY A 245 1.77 -0.47 5.75
CA GLY A 245 1.14 0.17 4.60
C GLY A 245 0.24 1.36 4.97
N CYS A 246 -0.31 2.02 3.95
CA CYS A 246 -1.25 3.13 4.10
C CYS A 246 -2.24 3.15 2.94
N ASP A 247 -3.52 3.35 3.24
CA ASP A 247 -4.58 3.39 2.24
C ASP A 247 -5.19 4.78 2.05
N ASP A 248 -4.72 5.80 2.77
CA ASP A 248 -5.41 7.09 2.89
C ASP A 248 -5.69 7.76 1.55
N CYS A 249 -4.70 7.74 0.64
CA CYS A 249 -4.84 8.32 -0.69
C CYS A 249 -5.84 7.56 -1.58
N GLN A 250 -6.06 6.27 -1.31
CA GLN A 250 -7.13 5.47 -1.92
C GLN A 250 -8.47 5.77 -1.25
N LEU A 251 -8.54 5.73 0.08
CA LEU A 251 -9.78 5.90 0.84
C LEU A 251 -10.48 7.21 0.54
N ILE A 252 -9.73 8.29 0.35
CA ILE A 252 -10.29 9.60 0.01
C ILE A 252 -10.58 9.76 -1.50
N CYS A 253 -10.09 8.86 -2.35
CA CYS A 253 -10.29 8.98 -3.80
C CYS A 253 -11.76 8.72 -4.16
N PRO A 254 -12.44 9.66 -4.84
CA PRO A 254 -13.87 9.53 -5.14
C PRO A 254 -14.19 8.36 -6.06
N TRP A 255 -13.22 7.89 -6.86
CA TRP A 255 -13.39 6.73 -7.73
C TRP A 255 -13.51 5.41 -6.96
N ASN A 256 -13.01 5.34 -5.72
CA ASN A 256 -13.12 4.13 -4.90
C ASN A 256 -14.53 3.85 -4.38
N ARG A 257 -15.50 4.75 -4.60
CA ARG A 257 -16.93 4.46 -4.39
C ARG A 257 -17.48 3.43 -5.37
N PHE A 258 -16.81 3.24 -6.50
CA PHE A 258 -17.20 2.28 -7.54
C PHE A 258 -16.50 0.93 -7.37
N SER A 259 -15.69 0.76 -6.33
CA SER A 259 -14.90 -0.44 -6.17
C SER A 259 -15.75 -1.66 -5.87
N GLN A 260 -15.41 -2.73 -6.58
CA GLN A 260 -16.04 -4.03 -6.43
C GLN A 260 -15.28 -4.83 -5.39
N LEU A 261 -16.02 -5.69 -4.68
CA LEU A 261 -15.44 -6.62 -3.72
C LEU A 261 -14.64 -7.70 -4.45
N THR A 262 -13.75 -8.35 -3.71
CA THR A 262 -13.09 -9.57 -4.16
C THR A 262 -13.97 -10.78 -3.90
N ASP A 263 -13.98 -11.72 -4.85
CA ASP A 263 -14.50 -13.08 -4.67
C ASP A 263 -13.37 -14.08 -4.36
N GLU A 264 -12.14 -13.58 -4.18
CA GLU A 264 -10.95 -14.39 -3.90
C GLU A 264 -10.74 -14.55 -2.39
N ASP A 265 -10.96 -15.77 -1.89
CA ASP A 265 -10.80 -16.11 -0.47
C ASP A 265 -9.36 -15.94 0.02
N ASP A 266 -8.36 -16.13 -0.85
CA ASP A 266 -6.95 -15.92 -0.49
C ASP A 266 -6.67 -14.47 -0.05
N PHE A 267 -7.52 -13.50 -0.41
CA PHE A 267 -7.41 -12.09 0.02
C PHE A 267 -8.24 -11.77 1.27
N SER A 268 -8.97 -12.73 1.80
CA SER A 268 -9.74 -12.54 3.03
C SER A 268 -8.83 -12.23 4.22
N PRO A 269 -9.23 -11.29 5.11
CA PRO A 269 -8.41 -10.94 6.27
C PRO A 269 -8.16 -12.14 7.20
N ARG A 270 -6.90 -12.34 7.57
CA ARG A 270 -6.55 -13.26 8.65
C ARG A 270 -7.17 -12.75 9.95
N ALA A 271 -7.76 -13.65 10.74
CA ALA A 271 -8.43 -13.30 12.01
C ALA A 271 -7.52 -12.48 12.94
N ALA A 272 -6.23 -12.84 13.04
CA ALA A 272 -5.25 -12.14 13.88
C ALA A 272 -4.88 -10.72 13.38
N LEU A 273 -5.27 -10.35 12.16
CA LEU A 273 -4.99 -9.05 11.54
C LEU A 273 -6.28 -8.23 11.30
N HIS A 274 -7.44 -8.78 11.63
CA HIS A 274 -8.72 -8.07 11.50
C HIS A 274 -8.96 -7.22 12.75
N ALA A 275 -8.54 -5.95 12.69
CA ALA A 275 -8.68 -4.99 13.77
C ALA A 275 -8.06 -5.43 15.13
N PRO A 276 -6.77 -5.83 15.16
CA PRO A 276 -6.11 -6.32 16.37
C PRO A 276 -5.73 -5.18 17.33
N GLN A 277 -5.71 -5.47 18.64
CA GLN A 277 -5.19 -4.55 19.65
C GLN A 277 -3.67 -4.38 19.49
N LEU A 278 -3.18 -3.14 19.58
CA LEU A 278 -1.75 -2.84 19.42
C LEU A 278 -0.89 -3.56 20.48
N ILE A 279 -1.34 -3.60 21.74
CA ILE A 279 -0.62 -4.30 22.81
C ILE A 279 -0.47 -5.79 22.49
N ASP A 280 -1.54 -6.43 22.01
CA ASP A 280 -1.51 -7.85 21.65
C ASP A 280 -0.50 -8.13 20.53
N LEU A 281 -0.44 -7.25 19.52
CA LEU A 281 0.52 -7.36 18.43
C LEU A 281 1.96 -7.12 18.91
N PHE A 282 2.18 -6.14 19.79
CA PHE A 282 3.49 -5.83 20.36
C PHE A 282 4.03 -6.97 21.24
N ASN A 283 3.13 -7.73 21.84
CA ASN A 283 3.47 -8.91 22.65
C ASN A 283 3.74 -10.18 21.82
N TRP A 284 3.69 -10.12 20.49
CA TRP A 284 4.07 -11.28 19.68
C TRP A 284 5.55 -11.61 19.88
N THR A 285 5.86 -12.89 20.07
CA THR A 285 7.22 -13.39 19.91
C THR A 285 7.55 -13.44 18.42
N GLU A 286 8.84 -13.51 18.08
CA GLU A 286 9.25 -13.68 16.69
C GLU A 286 8.67 -14.96 16.09
N GLU A 287 8.65 -16.06 16.85
CA GLU A 287 8.01 -17.32 16.44
C GLU A 287 6.52 -17.13 16.10
N LYS A 288 5.77 -16.43 16.97
CA LYS A 288 4.35 -16.13 16.71
C LYS A 288 4.18 -15.26 15.48
N PHE A 289 5.01 -14.23 15.31
CA PHE A 289 5.01 -13.37 14.12
C PHE A 289 5.24 -14.19 12.85
N LEU A 290 6.29 -15.01 12.80
CA LEU A 290 6.64 -15.83 11.63
C LEU A 290 5.53 -16.82 11.27
N ARG A 291 4.92 -17.46 12.29
CA ARG A 291 3.80 -18.39 12.11
C ARG A 291 2.55 -17.69 11.58
N ILE A 292 2.15 -16.57 12.19
CA ILE A 292 0.90 -15.87 11.81
C ILE A 292 1.03 -15.18 10.45
N THR A 293 2.21 -14.69 10.10
CA THR A 293 2.48 -14.00 8.82
C THR A 293 2.92 -14.95 7.71
N GLU A 294 2.95 -16.26 7.94
CA GLU A 294 3.34 -17.22 6.92
C GLU A 294 2.49 -17.10 5.65
N GLY A 295 3.17 -16.88 4.52
CA GLY A 295 2.52 -16.67 3.23
C GLY A 295 1.75 -15.36 3.12
N SER A 296 2.03 -14.35 3.96
CA SER A 296 1.56 -12.96 3.82
C SER A 296 2.74 -12.07 3.39
N ALA A 297 2.42 -11.00 2.66
CA ALA A 297 3.39 -9.95 2.31
C ALA A 297 4.02 -9.29 3.56
N ILE A 298 3.33 -9.31 4.72
CA ILE A 298 3.83 -8.74 5.98
C ILE A 298 5.12 -9.40 6.44
N ARG A 299 5.29 -10.72 6.20
CA ARG A 299 6.44 -11.47 6.68
C ARG A 299 7.79 -10.87 6.23
N ARG A 300 7.82 -10.17 5.08
CA ARG A 300 9.04 -9.58 4.50
C ARG A 300 9.70 -8.51 5.35
N ILE A 301 8.94 -7.81 6.21
CA ILE A 301 9.53 -6.74 7.03
C ILE A 301 10.32 -7.30 8.23
N GLY A 302 10.06 -8.55 8.61
CA GLY A 302 10.65 -9.14 9.82
C GLY A 302 10.06 -8.59 11.12
N HIS A 303 10.32 -9.30 12.22
CA HIS A 303 9.71 -9.01 13.51
C HIS A 303 10.19 -7.69 14.13
N LEU A 304 11.45 -7.32 13.94
CA LEU A 304 12.00 -6.09 14.49
C LEU A 304 11.29 -4.84 13.94
N ARG A 305 11.13 -4.73 12.61
CA ARG A 305 10.40 -3.61 11.99
C ARG A 305 8.91 -3.63 12.31
N TRP A 306 8.33 -4.82 12.50
CA TRP A 306 6.96 -4.95 12.99
C TRP A 306 6.79 -4.30 14.37
N LEU A 307 7.68 -4.62 15.32
CA LEU A 307 7.70 -3.99 16.65
C LEU A 307 7.98 -2.49 16.58
N ARG A 308 8.94 -2.06 15.75
CA ARG A 308 9.25 -0.63 15.51
C ARG A 308 8.00 0.15 15.11
N ASN A 309 7.25 -0.34 14.14
CA ASN A 309 6.03 0.32 13.66
C ASN A 309 4.95 0.37 14.75
N ILE A 310 4.78 -0.72 15.49
CA ILE A 310 3.80 -0.79 16.58
C ILE A 310 4.18 0.13 17.75
N ALA A 311 5.47 0.26 18.08
CA ALA A 311 5.94 1.20 19.11
C ALA A 311 5.51 2.64 18.78
N VAL A 312 5.64 3.05 17.50
CA VAL A 312 5.14 4.35 17.04
C VAL A 312 3.62 4.47 17.23
N ALA A 313 2.85 3.46 16.83
CA ALA A 313 1.39 3.46 17.01
C ALA A 313 0.97 3.52 18.49
N LEU A 314 1.67 2.80 19.37
CA LEU A 314 1.47 2.84 20.83
C LEU A 314 1.79 4.22 21.41
N GLY A 315 2.84 4.89 20.92
CA GLY A 315 3.14 6.28 21.27
C GLY A 315 2.04 7.25 20.82
N ASN A 316 1.36 6.96 19.71
CA ASN A 316 0.26 7.78 19.21
C ASN A 316 -1.07 7.55 19.96
N ALA A 317 -1.25 6.39 20.59
CA ALA A 317 -2.45 6.02 21.33
C ALA A 317 -2.70 6.92 22.58
N PRO A 318 -3.93 6.97 23.12
CA PRO A 318 -4.20 7.54 24.43
C PRO A 318 -3.31 6.95 25.52
N TYR A 319 -3.15 7.67 26.63
CA TYR A 319 -2.42 7.14 27.77
C TYR A 319 -3.07 5.86 28.30
N GLU A 320 -2.25 4.83 28.54
CA GLU A 320 -2.66 3.61 29.22
C GLU A 320 -1.46 2.96 29.93
N ASP A 321 -1.63 2.56 31.19
CA ASP A 321 -0.56 1.90 31.97
C ASP A 321 -0.08 0.60 31.29
N GLY A 322 -1.00 -0.13 30.66
CA GLY A 322 -0.69 -1.35 29.91
C GLY A 322 0.25 -1.10 28.73
N VAL A 323 0.10 0.03 28.04
CA VAL A 323 1.00 0.44 26.94
C VAL A 323 2.40 0.74 27.47
N VAL A 324 2.50 1.52 28.55
CA VAL A 324 3.79 1.87 29.18
C VAL A 324 4.52 0.61 29.65
N LEU A 325 3.80 -0.32 30.27
CA LEU A 325 4.37 -1.59 30.71
C LEU A 325 4.87 -2.41 29.51
N ALA A 326 4.03 -2.61 28.49
CA ALA A 326 4.38 -3.37 27.29
C ALA A 326 5.64 -2.81 26.62
N LEU A 327 5.70 -1.50 26.40
CA LEU A 327 6.87 -0.79 25.85
C LEU A 327 8.15 -1.07 26.66
N ARG A 328 8.09 -0.96 27.99
CA ARG A 328 9.25 -1.20 28.87
C ARG A 328 9.77 -2.62 28.83
N THR A 329 8.91 -3.63 28.63
CA THR A 329 9.35 -5.04 28.57
C THR A 329 10.27 -5.36 27.39
N ARG A 330 10.31 -4.49 26.37
CA ARG A 330 11.09 -4.68 25.15
C ARG A 330 12.38 -3.85 25.09
N LEU A 331 12.62 -2.98 26.08
CA LEU A 331 13.84 -2.18 26.14
C LEU A 331 15.09 -3.07 26.25
N GLY A 332 16.16 -2.65 25.58
CA GLY A 332 17.46 -3.34 25.56
C GLY A 332 17.53 -4.51 24.60
N GLN A 333 16.50 -4.76 23.78
CA GLN A 333 16.50 -5.84 22.78
C GLN A 333 17.24 -5.45 21.49
N ASP A 334 17.10 -4.20 21.06
CA ASP A 334 17.70 -3.67 19.83
C ASP A 334 17.75 -2.14 19.90
N SER A 335 18.83 -1.52 19.44
CA SER A 335 19.04 -0.08 19.59
C SER A 335 18.05 0.77 18.78
N MET A 336 17.66 0.31 17.59
CA MET A 336 16.66 1.00 16.76
C MET A 336 15.27 0.85 17.38
N LEU A 337 14.92 -0.32 17.89
CA LEU A 337 13.66 -0.49 18.61
C LEU A 337 13.61 0.37 19.88
N ASP A 338 14.70 0.41 20.65
CA ASP A 338 14.81 1.20 21.89
C ASP A 338 14.56 2.69 21.62
N GLU A 339 15.10 3.24 20.53
CA GLU A 339 14.84 4.62 20.12
C GLU A 339 13.33 4.90 19.96
N HIS A 340 12.59 4.00 19.30
CA HIS A 340 11.15 4.15 19.09
C HIS A 340 10.36 3.92 20.38
N ILE A 341 10.82 3.01 21.25
CA ILE A 341 10.22 2.78 22.56
C ILE A 341 10.38 4.01 23.45
N HIS A 342 11.58 4.61 23.49
CA HIS A 342 11.83 5.82 24.27
C HIS A 342 10.94 6.98 23.80
N TRP A 343 10.83 7.17 22.49
CA TRP A 343 9.90 8.14 21.92
C TRP A 343 8.45 7.85 22.32
N ALA A 344 8.00 6.60 22.19
CA ALA A 344 6.64 6.20 22.53
C ALA A 344 6.31 6.37 24.03
N LEU A 345 7.26 6.06 24.91
CA LEU A 345 7.15 6.28 26.35
C LEU A 345 7.03 7.77 26.68
N ALA A 346 7.85 8.62 26.06
CA ALA A 346 7.76 10.07 26.24
C ALA A 346 6.37 10.59 25.82
N GLN A 347 5.85 10.11 24.69
CA GLN A 347 4.50 10.46 24.21
C GLN A 347 3.38 10.02 25.15
N GLN A 348 3.48 8.82 25.73
CA GLN A 348 2.54 8.29 26.71
C GLN A 348 2.57 9.09 28.01
N LEU A 349 3.77 9.39 28.53
CA LEU A 349 3.92 10.19 29.75
C LEU A 349 3.41 11.62 29.58
N ALA A 350 3.70 12.26 28.44
CA ALA A 350 3.17 13.58 28.14
C ALA A 350 1.62 13.60 28.08
N ARG A 351 1.00 12.57 27.50
CA ARG A 351 -0.47 12.41 27.51
C ARG A 351 -1.03 12.21 28.92
N ARG A 352 -0.34 11.45 29.78
CA ARG A 352 -0.71 11.28 31.19
C ARG A 352 -0.70 12.62 31.92
N GLU A 353 0.35 13.42 31.71
CA GLU A 353 0.48 14.75 32.31
C GLU A 353 -0.60 15.71 31.82
N ALA A 354 -0.90 15.70 30.50
CA ALA A 354 -1.97 16.50 29.92
C ALA A 354 -3.37 16.09 30.41
N GLN A 355 -3.57 14.82 30.78
CA GLN A 355 -4.80 14.32 31.41
C GLN A 355 -4.83 14.56 32.93
N GLY A 356 -3.76 15.10 33.52
CA GLY A 356 -3.73 15.52 34.90
C GLY A 356 -4.79 16.57 35.18
N ILE A 357 -5.84 16.19 35.91
CA ILE A 357 -6.90 17.12 36.33
C ILE A 357 -6.28 18.17 37.26
N GLU A 358 -6.34 19.45 36.89
CA GLU A 358 -6.05 20.53 37.83
C GLU A 358 -7.16 20.55 38.90
N VAL A 359 -6.85 20.05 40.10
CA VAL A 359 -7.79 20.05 41.21
C VAL A 359 -7.97 21.49 41.72
N GLN A 360 -8.97 22.19 41.20
CA GLN A 360 -9.41 23.44 41.82
C GLN A 360 -10.10 23.13 43.14
N THR A 361 -9.50 23.58 44.24
CA THR A 361 -10.09 23.42 45.58
C THR A 361 -11.45 24.12 45.67
N ALA A 362 -12.30 23.67 46.59
CA ALA A 362 -13.60 24.33 46.83
C ALA A 362 -13.43 25.81 47.18
N GLN A 363 -12.33 26.20 47.85
CA GLN A 363 -12.00 27.61 48.09
C GLN A 363 -11.65 28.35 46.80
N LYS A 364 -10.83 27.77 45.90
CA LYS A 364 -10.47 28.37 44.60
C LYS A 364 -11.70 28.56 43.72
N LYS A 365 -12.60 27.56 43.65
CA LYS A 365 -13.88 27.66 42.93
C LYS A 365 -14.80 28.74 43.52
N ARG A 366 -14.88 28.84 44.84
CA ARG A 366 -15.67 29.87 45.53
C ARG A 366 -15.10 31.27 45.28
N LEU A 367 -13.78 31.42 45.28
CA LEU A 367 -13.10 32.68 45.00
C LEU A 367 -13.33 33.13 43.57
N ILE A 368 -13.15 32.25 42.58
CA ILE A 368 -13.44 32.53 41.16
C ILE A 368 -14.87 33.02 41.01
N ARG A 369 -15.85 32.28 41.57
CA ARG A 369 -17.26 32.68 41.51
C ARG A 369 -17.56 34.00 42.21
N ALA A 370 -16.84 34.33 43.28
CA ALA A 370 -17.00 35.60 43.99
C ALA A 370 -16.43 36.77 43.17
N VAL A 371 -15.32 36.57 42.45
CA VAL A 371 -14.74 37.55 41.52
C VAL A 371 -15.66 37.75 40.31
N GLU A 372 -16.10 36.67 39.66
CA GLU A 372 -17.03 36.71 38.53
C GLU A 372 -18.32 37.47 38.83
N LYS A 373 -18.84 37.36 40.05
CA LYS A 373 -20.07 38.05 40.46
C LYS A 373 -19.85 39.43 41.06
N GLY A 374 -18.76 39.63 41.78
CA GLY A 374 -18.49 40.84 42.56
C GLY A 374 -17.67 41.88 41.82
N LEU A 375 -16.87 41.46 40.83
CA LEU A 375 -15.97 42.29 40.04
C LEU A 375 -16.12 41.98 38.54
N PRO A 376 -17.33 42.11 37.94
CA PRO A 376 -17.60 41.67 36.57
C PRO A 376 -16.82 42.45 35.50
N ARG A 377 -16.20 43.58 35.84
CA ARG A 377 -15.29 44.31 34.94
C ARG A 377 -13.94 43.59 34.79
N ASP A 378 -13.50 42.87 35.82
CA ASP A 378 -12.16 42.29 35.96
C ASP A 378 -12.18 40.75 35.99
N ALA A 379 -13.32 40.14 35.66
CA ALA A 379 -13.56 38.70 35.68
C ALA A 379 -13.49 38.05 34.29
#